data_AF-A0A2H9L7M7-F1
#
_entry.id   AF-A0A2H9L7M7-F1
#
_cell.length_a   1.000
_cell.length_b   1.000
_cell.length_c   1.000
_cell.angle_alpha   90.00
_cell.angle_beta   90.00
_cell.angle_gamma   90.00
#
_symmetry.space_group_name_H-M   'P 1'
#
loop_
_entity.id
_entity.type
_entity.pdbx_description
1 polymer ?
#
loop_
_entity_poly.entity_id
_entity_poly.type
_entity_poly.pdbx_seq_one_letter_code
_entity_poly.pdbx_strand_id
1 'polypeptide(L)'
;MDRDSLITIIAILTITAIGAYLLVAWADLTGGEEPEEQPVPPLKPQPTPECTEGGNVSCTTSDNCSGYQLCINDHFTSCMRQLEVCLPGSKHWCTITGCAQGYMYCDRCGSGYGECFTKPCTQGANGTNSTCLIEGLQ
;
A
#
# COMPACT_ATOMS: atom_id res chain seq x y z
N MET A 1 15.11 -50.94 -67.40
CA MET A 1 15.45 -49.63 -66.80
C MET A 1 16.43 -48.98 -67.75
N ASP A 2 16.04 -47.89 -68.39
CA ASP A 2 16.82 -47.25 -69.45
C ASP A 2 18.10 -46.64 -68.90
N ARG A 3 19.17 -46.69 -69.69
CA ARG A 3 20.49 -46.18 -69.30
C ARG A 3 20.43 -44.68 -68.97
N ASP A 4 19.57 -43.96 -69.67
CA ASP A 4 19.30 -42.54 -69.44
C ASP A 4 18.57 -42.30 -68.11
N SER A 5 17.61 -43.16 -67.73
CA SER A 5 16.94 -43.05 -66.42
C SER A 5 17.89 -43.32 -65.25
N LEU A 6 18.87 -44.22 -65.41
CA LEU A 6 19.87 -44.49 -64.38
C LEU A 6 20.75 -43.25 -64.11
N ILE A 7 21.17 -42.55 -65.16
CA ILE A 7 22.01 -41.35 -65.06
C ILE A 7 21.27 -40.22 -64.36
N THR A 8 19.98 -40.03 -64.66
CA THR A 8 19.16 -38.99 -64.01
C THR A 8 19.01 -39.25 -62.51
N ILE A 9 18.79 -40.50 -62.11
CA ILE A 9 18.63 -40.87 -60.70
C ILE A 9 19.93 -40.63 -59.92
N ILE A 10 21.09 -41.00 -60.48
CA ILE A 10 22.40 -40.77 -59.84
C ILE A 10 22.66 -39.27 -59.67
N ALA A 11 22.34 -38.45 -60.67
CA ALA A 11 22.52 -36.99 -60.59
C ALA A 11 21.63 -36.33 -59.53
N ILE A 12 20.39 -36.79 -59.36
CA ILE A 12 19.51 -36.27 -58.32
C ILE A 12 20.06 -36.62 -56.93
N LEU A 13 20.47 -37.87 -56.72
CA LEU A 13 21.00 -38.33 -55.44
C LEU A 13 22.27 -37.56 -55.02
N THR A 14 23.18 -37.30 -55.95
CA THR A 14 24.40 -36.53 -55.67
C THR A 14 24.10 -35.08 -55.33
N ILE A 15 23.18 -34.42 -56.05
CA ILE A 15 22.78 -33.04 -55.75
C ILE A 15 22.13 -32.95 -54.37
N THR A 16 21.24 -33.88 -54.02
CA THR A 16 20.62 -33.89 -52.68
C THR A 16 21.63 -34.12 -51.57
N ALA A 17 22.62 -35.00 -51.77
CA ALA A 17 23.67 -35.25 -50.77
C ALA A 17 24.55 -34.02 -50.55
N ILE A 18 24.95 -33.33 -51.63
CA ILE A 18 25.75 -32.10 -51.55
C ILE A 18 24.95 -30.98 -50.86
N GLY A 19 23.67 -30.80 -51.21
CA GLY A 19 22.81 -29.80 -50.60
C GLY A 19 22.63 -30.00 -49.09
N ALA A 20 22.43 -31.25 -48.66
CA ALA A 20 22.34 -31.57 -47.23
C ALA A 20 23.67 -31.28 -46.49
N TYR A 21 24.81 -31.60 -47.11
CA TYR A 21 26.12 -31.35 -46.51
C TYR A 21 26.41 -29.85 -46.34
N LEU A 22 26.04 -29.03 -47.33
CA LEU A 22 26.20 -27.57 -47.26
C LEU A 22 25.32 -26.91 -46.18
N LEU A 23 24.12 -27.43 -45.95
CA LEU A 23 23.24 -26.93 -44.88
C LEU A 23 23.81 -27.20 -43.49
N VAL A 24 24.36 -28.39 -43.27
CA VAL A 24 25.03 -28.74 -42.01
C VAL A 24 26.27 -27.87 -41.80
N ALA A 25 27.10 -27.70 -42.85
CA ALA A 25 28.29 -26.86 -42.77
C ALA A 25 27.99 -25.37 -42.50
N TRP A 26 26.87 -24.84 -43.02
CA TRP A 26 26.40 -23.50 -42.65
C TRP A 26 26.05 -23.44 -41.16
N ALA A 27 25.26 -24.38 -40.65
CA ALA A 27 24.79 -24.33 -39.26
C ALA A 27 25.95 -24.25 -38.23
N ASP A 28 27.06 -24.94 -38.48
CA ASP A 28 28.27 -24.87 -37.65
C ASP A 28 29.03 -23.53 -37.78
N LEU A 29 28.98 -22.86 -38.94
CA LEU A 29 29.60 -21.55 -39.16
C LEU A 29 28.83 -20.40 -38.52
N THR A 30 27.55 -20.59 -38.19
CA THR A 30 26.77 -19.65 -37.37
C THR A 30 26.92 -19.90 -35.86
N GLY A 31 27.95 -20.67 -35.48
CA GLY A 31 28.36 -20.88 -34.09
C GLY A 31 28.26 -19.58 -33.31
N GLY A 32 27.41 -19.62 -32.27
CA GLY A 32 26.95 -18.47 -31.54
C GLY A 32 28.10 -17.58 -31.10
N GLU A 33 27.99 -16.30 -31.42
CA GLU A 33 28.79 -15.26 -30.80
C GLU A 33 28.61 -15.40 -29.29
N GLU A 34 29.66 -15.87 -28.61
CA GLU A 34 29.74 -15.86 -27.16
C GLU A 34 29.60 -14.39 -26.75
N PRO A 35 28.53 -14.01 -26.02
CA PRO A 35 28.27 -12.61 -25.72
C PRO A 35 29.47 -12.08 -24.95
N GLU A 36 30.19 -11.12 -25.54
CA GLU A 36 31.32 -10.45 -24.90
C GLU A 36 30.89 -9.99 -23.51
N GLU A 37 31.51 -10.58 -22.49
CA GLU A 37 31.28 -10.23 -21.09
C GLU A 37 31.75 -8.80 -20.88
N GLN A 38 30.83 -7.84 -21.01
CA GLN A 38 31.15 -6.44 -20.79
C GLN A 38 31.54 -6.23 -19.32
N PRO A 39 32.59 -5.44 -19.05
CA PRO A 39 33.01 -5.14 -17.69
C PRO A 39 31.86 -4.47 -16.94
N VAL A 40 31.37 -5.15 -15.89
CA VAL A 40 30.30 -4.63 -15.04
C VAL A 40 30.76 -3.27 -14.49
N PRO A 41 30.04 -2.17 -14.76
CA PRO A 41 30.41 -0.87 -14.22
C PRO A 41 30.40 -0.94 -12.69
N PRO A 42 31.31 -0.23 -12.01
CA PRO A 42 31.33 -0.21 -10.55
C PRO A 42 29.96 0.24 -10.04
N LEU A 43 29.31 -0.59 -9.22
CA LEU A 43 28.04 -0.24 -8.60
C LEU A 43 28.23 1.09 -7.86
N LYS A 44 27.49 2.11 -8.29
CA LYS A 44 27.37 3.34 -7.50
C LYS A 44 26.88 2.95 -6.10
N PRO A 45 27.38 3.59 -5.03
CA PRO A 45 26.84 3.40 -3.70
C PRO A 45 25.32 3.60 -3.74
N GLN A 46 24.59 2.51 -3.52
CA GLN A 46 23.14 2.55 -3.50
C GLN A 46 22.74 3.27 -2.22
N PRO A 47 21.83 4.26 -2.28
CA PRO A 47 21.41 4.98 -1.09
C PRO A 47 20.84 3.98 -0.08
N THR A 48 21.28 4.10 1.17
CA THR A 48 20.73 3.30 2.26
C THR A 48 19.23 3.58 2.36
N PRO A 49 18.36 2.55 2.37
CA PRO A 49 16.93 2.76 2.49
C PRO A 49 16.61 3.48 3.79
N GLU A 50 15.65 4.41 3.75
CA GLU A 50 15.25 5.20 4.92
C GLU A 50 14.51 4.33 5.94
N CYS A 51 13.78 3.32 5.45
CA CYS A 51 12.95 2.45 6.25
C CYS A 51 12.83 1.05 5.63
N THR A 52 12.39 0.08 6.45
CA THR A 52 12.09 -1.29 6.00
C THR A 52 10.68 -1.33 5.42
N GLU A 53 10.54 -1.88 4.21
CA GLU A 53 9.25 -2.05 3.53
C GLU A 53 8.17 -2.64 4.46
N GLY A 54 7.00 -1.99 4.51
CA GLY A 54 5.88 -2.39 5.38
C GLY A 54 6.03 -1.99 6.85
N GLY A 55 7.16 -1.40 7.26
CA GLY A 55 7.33 -0.81 8.58
C GLY A 55 6.41 0.39 8.80
N ASN A 56 6.10 0.68 10.07
CA ASN A 56 5.37 1.88 10.45
C ASN A 56 6.04 2.60 11.64
N VAL A 57 5.82 3.91 11.71
CA VAL A 57 6.31 4.75 12.82
C VAL A 57 5.23 5.71 13.26
N SER A 58 5.19 6.03 14.55
CA SER A 58 4.28 7.04 15.10
C SER A 58 4.71 8.43 14.66
N CYS A 59 3.75 9.27 14.31
CA CYS A 59 3.96 10.65 13.88
C CYS A 59 2.85 11.55 14.42
N THR A 60 3.03 12.86 14.26
CA THR A 60 2.04 13.88 14.60
C THR A 60 1.64 14.63 13.34
N THR A 61 0.34 14.73 13.07
CA THR A 61 -0.18 15.48 11.91
C THR A 61 -0.08 16.99 12.13
N SER A 62 -0.31 17.77 11.08
CA SER A 62 -0.36 19.25 11.14
C SER A 62 -1.38 19.79 12.16
N ASP A 63 -2.43 19.02 12.45
CA ASP A 63 -3.47 19.38 13.41
C ASP A 63 -3.11 19.00 14.86
N ASN A 64 -1.87 18.59 15.10
CA ASN A 64 -1.38 18.04 16.38
C ASN A 64 -2.21 16.82 16.83
N CYS A 65 -2.51 15.92 15.90
CA CYS A 65 -3.16 14.64 16.18
C CYS A 65 -2.17 13.49 16.00
N SER A 66 -2.31 12.44 16.80
CA SER A 66 -1.51 11.23 16.65
C SER A 66 -1.85 10.50 15.35
N GLY A 67 -0.83 9.97 14.70
CA GLY A 67 -0.93 9.28 13.43
C GLY A 67 0.20 8.29 13.21
N TYR A 68 0.26 7.73 12.01
CA TYR A 68 1.32 6.82 11.58
C TYR A 68 1.79 7.11 10.15
N GLN A 69 3.06 6.83 9.89
CA GLN A 69 3.63 6.77 8.53
C GLN A 69 3.86 5.31 8.18
N LEU A 70 3.65 4.96 6.90
CA LEU A 70 3.98 3.65 6.36
C LEU A 70 5.25 3.76 5.52
N CYS A 71 6.11 2.76 5.57
CA CYS A 71 7.24 2.63 4.66
C CYS A 71 6.78 1.95 3.37
N ILE A 72 6.88 2.66 2.25
CA ILE A 72 6.51 2.17 0.91
C ILE A 72 7.59 2.61 -0.07
N ASN A 73 8.18 1.67 -0.81
CA ASN A 73 9.30 1.93 -1.74
C ASN A 73 10.48 2.64 -1.05
N ASP A 74 10.93 2.11 0.10
CA ASP A 74 12.05 2.65 0.88
C ASP A 74 11.86 4.10 1.43
N HIS A 75 10.63 4.62 1.41
CA HIS A 75 10.29 5.96 1.89
C HIS A 75 9.07 5.96 2.83
N PHE A 76 9.09 6.82 3.86
CA PHE A 76 7.92 7.04 4.70
C PHE A 76 6.86 7.91 3.99
N THR A 77 5.60 7.49 4.06
CA THR A 77 4.46 8.28 3.58
C THR A 77 4.25 9.54 4.43
N SER A 78 3.35 10.43 3.98
CA SER A 78 2.80 11.47 4.85
C SER A 78 2.18 10.85 6.11
N CYS A 79 2.21 11.60 7.22
CA CYS A 79 1.59 11.20 8.48
C CYS A 79 0.07 11.09 8.31
N MET A 80 -0.46 9.87 8.38
CA MET A 80 -1.89 9.59 8.29
C MET A 80 -2.50 9.56 9.68
N ARG A 81 -3.71 10.12 9.84
CA ARG A 81 -4.44 10.01 11.11
C ARG A 81 -4.77 8.55 11.40
N GLN A 82 -4.71 8.20 12.67
CA GLN A 82 -5.23 6.93 13.14
C GLN A 82 -6.75 6.87 12.96
N LEU A 83 -7.31 5.66 12.84
CA LEU A 83 -8.75 5.45 12.68
C LEU A 83 -9.54 6.19 13.77
N GLU A 84 -10.51 6.99 13.34
CA GLU A 84 -11.35 7.76 14.25
C GLU A 84 -12.29 6.82 15.03
N VAL A 85 -12.25 6.91 16.36
CA VAL A 85 -13.18 6.25 17.29
C VAL A 85 -14.54 6.95 17.28
N CYS A 86 -14.53 8.27 17.09
CA CYS A 86 -15.72 9.11 17.04
C CYS A 86 -15.53 10.28 16.08
N LEU A 87 -16.65 10.83 15.59
CA LEU A 87 -16.61 12.02 14.74
C LEU A 87 -16.20 13.24 15.57
N PRO A 88 -15.15 13.99 15.18
CA PRO A 88 -14.70 15.18 15.91
C PRO A 88 -15.84 16.15 16.26
N GLY A 89 -15.94 16.53 17.54
CA GLY A 89 -16.99 17.41 18.04
C GLY A 89 -18.38 16.76 18.20
N SER A 90 -18.54 15.48 17.85
CA SER A 90 -19.79 14.76 18.13
C SER A 90 -20.05 14.66 19.63
N LYS A 91 -21.32 14.70 20.01
CA LYS A 91 -21.77 14.54 21.39
C LYS A 91 -22.23 13.10 21.63
N HIS A 92 -21.88 12.55 22.78
CA HIS A 92 -22.42 11.29 23.27
C HIS A 92 -23.00 11.47 24.66
N TRP A 93 -24.14 10.82 24.93
CA TRP A 93 -24.77 10.90 26.24
C TRP A 93 -23.94 10.15 27.28
N CYS A 94 -23.90 10.67 28.50
CA CYS A 94 -23.18 10.05 29.60
C CYS A 94 -23.88 10.29 30.94
N THR A 95 -23.68 9.38 31.88
CA THR A 95 -24.18 9.47 33.24
C THR A 95 -23.04 9.85 34.16
N ILE A 96 -23.20 10.96 34.90
CA ILE A 96 -22.20 11.46 35.85
C ILE A 96 -22.44 10.83 37.22
N THR A 97 -23.71 10.78 37.63
CA THR A 97 -24.19 10.05 38.81
C THR A 97 -25.57 9.47 38.52
N GLY A 98 -26.11 8.63 39.40
CA GLY A 98 -27.46 8.06 39.21
C GLY A 98 -28.60 9.07 39.00
N CYS A 99 -28.38 10.35 39.35
CA CYS A 99 -29.35 11.43 39.15
C CYS A 99 -28.87 12.54 38.20
N ALA A 100 -27.62 12.51 37.73
CA ALA A 100 -27.04 13.56 36.90
C ALA A 100 -26.60 13.00 35.54
N GLN A 101 -27.16 13.59 34.48
CA GLN A 101 -26.86 13.24 33.10
C GLN A 101 -26.12 14.38 32.41
N GLY A 102 -25.32 14.04 31.40
CA GLY A 102 -24.47 14.97 30.69
C GLY A 102 -24.18 14.54 29.26
N TYR A 103 -23.24 15.26 28.65
CA TYR A 103 -22.68 14.91 27.36
C TYR A 103 -21.15 14.92 27.42
N MET A 104 -20.55 13.92 26.80
CA MET A 104 -19.13 13.91 26.47
C MET A 104 -18.97 14.32 25.01
N TYR A 105 -17.87 15.01 24.71
CA TYR A 105 -17.57 15.47 23.36
C TYR A 105 -16.37 14.71 22.82
N CYS A 106 -16.47 14.28 21.57
CA CYS A 106 -15.37 13.68 20.86
C CYS A 106 -14.28 14.74 20.62
N ASP A 107 -13.04 14.39 20.90
CA ASP A 107 -11.92 15.30 20.69
C ASP A 107 -11.72 15.63 19.20
N ARG A 108 -10.96 16.69 18.91
CA ARG A 108 -10.76 17.17 17.52
C ARG A 108 -10.07 16.17 16.60
N CYS A 109 -9.33 15.23 17.18
CA CYS A 109 -8.60 14.18 16.49
C CYS A 109 -9.42 12.90 16.35
N GLY A 110 -10.66 12.87 16.85
CA GLY A 110 -11.53 11.69 16.75
C GLY A 110 -11.02 10.49 17.53
N SER A 111 -10.07 10.69 18.45
CA SER A 111 -9.36 9.63 19.16
C SER A 111 -10.18 9.06 20.32
N GLY A 112 -11.12 9.83 20.86
CA GLY A 112 -12.04 9.41 21.90
C GLY A 112 -12.92 10.53 22.43
N TYR A 113 -13.82 10.16 23.34
CA TYR A 113 -14.64 11.12 24.06
C TYR A 113 -13.91 11.61 25.31
N GLY A 114 -13.99 12.91 25.58
CA GLY A 114 -13.48 13.52 26.82
C GLY A 114 -14.37 13.25 28.03
N GLU A 115 -14.19 14.08 29.07
CA GLU A 115 -15.00 13.99 30.28
C GLU A 115 -16.49 14.27 30.03
N CYS A 116 -17.34 13.72 30.89
CA CYS A 116 -18.77 13.97 30.85
C CYS A 116 -19.10 15.34 31.48
N PHE A 117 -19.60 16.26 30.67
CA PHE A 117 -20.02 17.58 31.14
C PHE A 117 -21.49 17.56 31.55
N THR A 118 -21.79 18.06 32.76
CA THR A 118 -23.17 18.30 33.19
C THR A 118 -23.82 19.30 32.25
N LYS A 119 -25.07 19.06 31.83
CA LYS A 119 -25.92 20.19 31.44
C LYS A 119 -26.05 21.09 32.69
N PRO A 120 -25.76 22.40 32.63
CA PRO A 120 -26.06 23.27 33.76
C PRO A 120 -27.56 23.13 34.06
N CYS A 121 -27.90 22.68 35.25
CA CYS A 121 -29.26 22.82 35.74
C CYS A 121 -29.51 24.32 35.80
N THR A 122 -30.38 24.85 34.95
CA THR A 122 -30.87 26.22 35.13
C THR A 122 -31.53 26.26 36.50
N GLN A 123 -30.87 26.88 37.48
CA GLN A 123 -31.44 27.09 38.81
C GLN A 123 -32.62 28.05 38.66
N GLY A 124 -33.81 27.47 38.54
CA GLY A 124 -35.07 28.17 38.63
C GLY A 124 -35.87 27.64 39.81
N ALA A 125 -35.87 28.45 40.89
CA ALA A 125 -36.83 28.45 41.99
C ALA A 125 -36.74 27.35 43.07
N ASN A 126 -36.28 27.79 44.26
CA ASN A 126 -36.71 27.38 45.61
C ASN A 126 -37.50 26.05 45.76
N GLY A 127 -36.92 25.10 46.50
CA GLY A 127 -37.67 24.16 47.35
C GLY A 127 -37.39 22.67 47.14
N THR A 128 -36.34 22.15 47.78
CA THR A 128 -36.19 20.77 48.30
C THR A 128 -36.40 19.52 47.42
N ASN A 129 -36.54 19.60 46.10
CA ASN A 129 -36.46 18.41 45.24
C ASN A 129 -35.94 18.78 43.83
N SER A 130 -34.64 18.56 43.60
CA SER A 130 -33.97 18.85 42.32
C SER A 130 -34.41 17.84 41.26
N THR A 131 -35.48 18.15 40.53
CA THR A 131 -35.89 17.38 39.35
C THR A 131 -35.35 18.07 38.11
N CYS A 132 -34.39 17.45 37.42
CA CYS A 132 -33.81 17.97 36.19
C CYS A 132 -34.83 17.89 35.05
N LEU A 133 -35.46 19.02 34.70
CA LEU A 133 -36.31 19.10 33.51
C LEU A 133 -35.43 19.28 32.26
N ILE A 134 -35.58 18.35 31.32
CA ILE A 134 -34.94 18.39 30.00
C ILE A 134 -35.72 19.42 29.17
N GLU A 135 -35.24 20.66 29.11
CA GLU A 135 -35.69 21.57 28.05
C GLU A 135 -34.89 21.32 26.76
N GLY A 136 -35.62 21.21 25.65
CA GLY A 136 -35.07 21.27 24.30
C GLY A 136 -35.00 19.94 23.55
N LEU A 137 -36.17 19.37 23.24
CA LEU A 137 -36.38 18.60 22.02
C LEU A 137 -36.83 19.61 20.94
N GLN A 138 -35.92 20.04 20.07
CA GLN A 138 -36.23 20.62 18.75
C GLN A 138 -35.25 20.04 17.75
#